data_AF-A0AA39IET5-F1
#
_entry.id   AF-A0AA39IET5-F1
#
_cell.length_a   1.000
_cell.length_b   1.000
_cell.length_c   1.000
_cell.angle_alpha   90.00
_cell.angle_beta   90.00
_cell.angle_gamma   90.00
#
_symmetry.space_group_name_H-M   'P 1'
#
loop_
_entity.id
_entity.type
_entity.pdbx_description
1 polymer ?
#
loop_
_entity_poly.entity_id
_entity_poly.type
_entity_poly.pdbx_seq_one_letter_code
_entity_poly.pdbx_strand_id
1 'polypeptide(L)'
;MQVNWAPLPDSLPEQGPKIVHEPLEKSEIPNGQRLRETWQDFFARCEAKNALRREKENEQSRQARLQREQQACQFKMPGSKGAHVFVWTLNEDKGYLVRKHVVRGQVEDIWGDYQDTQRRYDGFHNEWDLNWEFNPNAQDDSEDYENNSD
;
A
#
# COMPACT_ATOMS: atom_id res chain seq x y z
N MET A 1 -31.31 -16.12 58.24
CA MET A 1 -31.33 -15.18 57.10
C MET A 1 -30.19 -15.58 56.18
N GLN A 2 -30.49 -16.10 54.98
CA GLN A 2 -29.48 -16.54 54.01
C GLN A 2 -29.17 -15.38 53.06
N VAL A 3 -27.89 -15.04 52.93
CA VAL A 3 -27.39 -14.07 51.95
C VAL A 3 -27.23 -14.77 50.60
N ASN A 4 -28.04 -14.37 49.63
CA ASN A 4 -27.93 -14.82 48.25
C ASN A 4 -26.81 -14.01 47.57
N TRP A 5 -25.72 -14.66 47.18
CA TRP A 5 -24.71 -14.05 46.32
C TRP A 5 -25.15 -14.28 44.87
N ALA A 6 -25.50 -13.21 44.15
CA ALA A 6 -25.68 -13.28 42.70
C ALA A 6 -24.30 -13.34 42.03
N PRO A 7 -24.08 -14.20 41.02
CA PRO A 7 -22.84 -14.15 40.25
C PRO A 7 -22.84 -12.90 39.37
N LEU A 8 -21.72 -12.17 39.38
CA LEU A 8 -21.46 -11.06 38.46
C LEU A 8 -21.57 -11.57 37.01
N PRO A 9 -22.13 -10.79 36.07
CA PRO A 9 -22.13 -11.15 34.66
C PRO A 9 -20.68 -11.10 34.13
N ASP A 10 -20.12 -12.29 33.92
CA ASP A 10 -18.83 -12.50 33.27
C ASP A 10 -19.01 -12.36 31.76
N SER A 11 -19.04 -11.14 31.26
CA SER A 11 -18.84 -10.85 29.84
C SER A 11 -18.43 -9.40 29.65
N LEU A 12 -17.13 -9.16 29.82
CA LEU A 12 -16.49 -8.05 29.11
C LEU A 12 -16.77 -8.26 27.60
N PRO A 13 -17.08 -7.20 26.84
CA PRO A 13 -17.28 -7.33 25.41
C PRO A 13 -16.03 -7.93 24.79
N GLU A 14 -16.19 -9.03 24.04
CA GLU A 14 -15.12 -9.66 23.26
C GLU A 14 -14.40 -8.55 22.48
N GLN A 15 -13.18 -8.24 22.91
CA GLN A 15 -12.28 -7.44 22.10
C GLN A 15 -12.11 -8.24 20.80
N GLY A 16 -12.66 -7.73 19.70
CA GLY A 16 -12.53 -8.37 18.39
C GLY A 16 -11.07 -8.73 18.08
N PRO A 17 -10.82 -9.67 17.16
CA PRO A 17 -9.49 -10.22 16.94
C PRO A 17 -8.44 -9.12 16.80
N LYS A 18 -7.42 -9.18 17.67
CA LYS A 18 -6.35 -8.19 17.74
C LYS A 18 -5.65 -8.12 16.39
N ILE A 19 -5.75 -6.96 15.71
CA ILE A 19 -5.11 -6.77 14.40
C ILE A 19 -3.60 -6.74 14.64
N VAL A 20 -2.91 -7.76 14.13
CA VAL A 20 -1.44 -7.82 14.12
C VAL A 20 -0.96 -7.32 12.77
N HIS A 21 0.05 -6.45 12.79
CA HIS A 21 0.68 -5.89 11.60
C HIS A 21 2.01 -6.57 11.30
N GLU A 22 2.47 -6.46 10.05
CA GLU A 22 3.83 -6.87 9.71
C GLU A 22 4.85 -6.11 10.57
N PRO A 23 5.86 -6.80 11.13
CA PRO A 23 6.94 -6.13 11.84
C PRO A 23 7.66 -5.15 10.91
N LEU A 24 7.84 -3.92 11.40
CA LEU A 24 8.61 -2.86 10.75
C LEU A 24 9.93 -2.67 11.49
N GLU A 25 11.00 -2.36 10.77
CA GLU A 25 12.17 -1.80 11.43
C GLU A 25 11.81 -0.42 12.01
N LYS A 26 12.44 -0.05 13.13
CA LYS A 26 12.05 1.14 13.92
C LYS A 26 12.12 2.47 13.15
N SER A 27 12.82 2.51 12.01
CA SER A 27 12.99 3.68 11.15
C SER A 27 12.08 3.67 9.90
N GLU A 28 11.26 2.64 9.71
CA GLU A 28 10.44 2.49 8.51
C GLU A 28 9.09 3.18 8.65
N ILE A 29 8.62 3.75 7.55
CA ILE A 29 7.26 4.26 7.46
C ILE A 29 6.31 3.07 7.53
N PRO A 30 5.22 3.13 8.34
CA PRO A 30 4.28 2.02 8.44
C PRO A 30 3.73 1.62 7.07
N ASN A 31 3.94 0.37 6.66
CA ASN A 31 3.42 -0.16 5.40
C ASN A 31 1.91 -0.44 5.45
N GLY A 32 1.31 -0.50 6.65
CA GLY A 32 -0.12 -0.71 6.85
C GLY A 32 -0.63 -2.11 6.50
N GLN A 33 0.25 -3.05 6.12
CA GLN A 33 -0.08 -4.45 5.85
C GLN A 33 -0.37 -5.17 7.18
N ARG A 34 -1.40 -6.01 7.20
CA ARG A 34 -1.68 -6.91 8.32
C ARG A 34 -0.85 -8.19 8.17
N LEU A 35 -0.57 -8.84 9.29
CA LEU A 35 0.20 -10.09 9.30
C LEU A 35 -0.47 -11.13 8.38
N ARG A 36 0.30 -11.69 7.43
CA ARG A 36 -0.17 -12.66 6.40
C ARG A 36 -1.25 -12.14 5.44
N GLU A 37 -1.42 -10.83 5.35
CA GLU A 37 -2.37 -10.24 4.42
C GLU A 37 -1.80 -10.29 2.99
N THR A 38 -2.57 -10.84 2.06
CA THR A 38 -2.21 -10.79 0.64
C THR A 38 -2.30 -9.37 0.10
N TRP A 39 -1.65 -9.08 -1.03
CA TRP A 39 -1.79 -7.75 -1.64
C TRP A 39 -3.25 -7.51 -2.05
N GLN A 40 -3.96 -8.53 -2.53
CA GLN A 40 -5.38 -8.44 -2.89
C GLN A 40 -6.23 -8.01 -1.68
N ASP A 41 -6.05 -8.67 -0.53
CA ASP A 41 -6.77 -8.35 0.71
C ASP A 41 -6.45 -6.95 1.22
N PHE A 42 -5.17 -6.54 1.12
CA PHE A 42 -4.73 -5.21 1.48
C PHE A 42 -5.46 -4.14 0.64
N PHE A 43 -5.48 -4.27 -0.69
CA PHE A 43 -6.13 -3.28 -1.55
C PHE A 43 -7.65 -3.30 -1.40
N ALA A 44 -8.28 -4.47 -1.25
CA ALA A 44 -9.71 -4.56 -0.97
C ALA A 44 -10.07 -3.82 0.33
N ARG A 45 -9.25 -3.98 1.38
CA ARG A 45 -9.43 -3.25 2.63
C ARG A 45 -9.17 -1.75 2.48
N CYS A 46 -8.15 -1.36 1.73
CA CYS A 46 -7.85 0.04 1.46
C CYS A 46 -8.97 0.71 0.66
N GLU A 47 -9.52 0.04 -0.34
CA GLU A 47 -10.67 0.50 -1.11
C GLU A 47 -11.91 0.72 -0.21
N ALA A 48 -12.23 -0.25 0.66
CA ALA A 48 -13.32 -0.11 1.62
C ALA A 48 -13.13 1.10 2.55
N LYS A 49 -11.90 1.32 3.05
CA LYS A 49 -11.58 2.51 3.86
C LYS A 49 -11.66 3.81 3.05
N ASN A 50 -11.18 3.79 1.81
CA ASN A 50 -11.19 4.95 0.92
C ASN A 50 -12.62 5.33 0.51
N ALA A 51 -13.52 4.37 0.35
CA ALA A 51 -14.95 4.62 0.14
C ALA A 51 -15.56 5.42 1.32
N LEU A 52 -15.31 4.98 2.56
CA LEU A 52 -15.77 5.71 3.76
C LEU A 52 -15.15 7.11 3.89
N ARG A 53 -13.90 7.29 3.44
CA ARG A 53 -13.26 8.61 3.41
C ARG A 53 -13.87 9.52 2.36
N ARG A 54 -14.18 8.98 1.19
CA ARG A 54 -14.82 9.70 0.07
C ARG A 54 -16.15 10.32 0.49
N GLU A 55 -16.94 9.61 1.29
CA GLU A 55 -18.22 10.11 1.83
C GLU A 55 -18.06 11.32 2.76
N LYS A 56 -16.94 11.38 3.50
CA LYS A 56 -16.66 12.42 4.49
C LYS A 56 -15.76 13.53 3.95
N GLU A 57 -15.29 13.40 2.72
CA GLU A 57 -14.34 14.32 2.10
C GLU A 57 -15.03 15.66 1.77
N ASN A 58 -14.43 16.76 2.22
CA ASN A 58 -14.86 18.09 1.84
C ASN A 58 -14.40 18.44 0.41
N GLU A 59 -15.02 19.47 -0.18
CA GLU A 59 -14.75 19.83 -1.59
C GLU A 59 -13.28 20.19 -1.84
N GLN A 60 -12.64 20.94 -0.95
CA GLN A 60 -11.23 21.30 -1.11
C GLN A 60 -10.31 20.08 -1.13
N SER A 61 -10.54 19.14 -0.22
CA SER A 61 -9.75 17.89 -0.12
C SER A 61 -9.98 17.01 -1.34
N ARG A 62 -11.23 16.95 -1.82
CA ARG A 62 -11.62 16.25 -3.05
C ARG A 62 -10.88 16.81 -4.26
N GLN A 63 -10.88 18.12 -4.46
CA GLN A 63 -10.18 18.75 -5.57
C GLN A 63 -8.67 18.47 -5.50
N ALA A 64 -8.06 18.59 -4.32
CA ALA A 64 -6.64 18.28 -4.13
C ALA A 64 -6.31 16.79 -4.39
N ARG A 65 -7.21 15.87 -4.03
CA ARG A 65 -7.07 14.45 -4.35
C ARG A 65 -7.21 14.17 -5.84
N LEU A 66 -8.25 14.69 -6.48
CA LEU A 66 -8.48 14.53 -7.93
C LEU A 66 -7.32 15.09 -8.74
N GLN A 67 -6.78 16.24 -8.34
CA GLN A 67 -5.59 16.81 -8.99
C GLN A 67 -4.39 15.85 -8.88
N ARG A 68 -4.16 15.25 -7.71
CA ARG A 68 -3.08 14.28 -7.51
C ARG A 68 -3.30 13.01 -8.35
N GLU A 69 -4.50 12.47 -8.36
CA GLU A 69 -4.88 11.30 -9.18
C GLU A 69 -4.67 11.59 -10.68
N GLN A 70 -5.05 12.77 -11.16
CA GLN A 70 -4.85 13.17 -12.55
C GLN A 70 -3.36 13.30 -12.91
N GLN A 71 -2.53 13.85 -12.02
CA GLN A 71 -1.08 13.91 -12.24
C GLN A 71 -0.46 12.52 -12.22
N ALA A 72 -0.94 11.63 -11.34
CA ALA A 72 -0.47 10.26 -11.23
C ALA A 72 -0.73 9.42 -12.50
N CYS A 73 -1.78 9.73 -13.28
CA CYS A 73 -2.02 9.08 -14.58
C CYS A 73 -0.88 9.29 -15.61
N GLN A 74 0.06 10.21 -15.37
CA GLN A 74 1.26 10.36 -16.20
C GLN A 74 2.37 9.37 -15.83
N PHE A 75 2.18 8.57 -14.77
CA PHE A 75 3.13 7.59 -14.24
C PHE A 75 4.56 8.12 -14.06
N LYS A 76 4.67 9.41 -13.76
CA LYS A 76 5.95 10.04 -13.46
C LYS A 76 6.39 9.67 -12.06
N MET A 77 7.68 9.34 -11.94
CA MET A 77 8.32 9.12 -10.65
C MET A 77 8.08 10.30 -9.71
N PRO A 78 7.67 10.05 -8.45
CA PRO A 78 7.49 11.13 -7.49
C PRO A 78 8.82 11.77 -7.12
N GLY A 79 8.88 13.11 -7.10
CA GLY A 79 10.04 13.86 -6.61
C GLY A 79 10.23 13.79 -5.09
N SER A 80 11.21 14.50 -4.56
CA SER A 80 11.63 14.45 -3.15
C SER A 80 10.53 14.76 -2.11
N LYS A 81 9.58 15.65 -2.46
CA LYS A 81 8.40 15.98 -1.65
C LYS A 81 7.11 15.32 -2.14
N GLY A 82 7.24 14.36 -3.06
CA GLY A 82 6.13 13.68 -3.70
C GLY A 82 5.54 12.55 -2.88
N ALA A 83 4.71 11.75 -3.55
CA ALA A 83 4.09 10.55 -3.00
C ALA A 83 5.13 9.58 -2.40
N HIS A 84 4.76 8.85 -1.34
CA HIS A 84 5.58 7.75 -0.86
C HIS A 84 5.51 6.58 -1.83
N VAL A 85 6.58 5.79 -1.92
CA VAL A 85 6.64 4.62 -2.79
C VAL A 85 6.81 3.39 -1.92
N PHE A 86 6.01 2.38 -2.21
CA PHE A 86 6.07 1.08 -1.58
C PHE A 86 6.25 0.01 -2.65
N VAL A 87 7.04 -1.00 -2.33
CA VAL A 87 7.28 -2.15 -3.19
C VAL A 87 6.78 -3.42 -2.52
N TRP A 88 6.15 -4.28 -3.29
CA TRP A 88 5.71 -5.61 -2.84
C TRP A 88 6.77 -6.64 -3.22
N THR A 89 7.47 -7.19 -2.23
CA THR A 89 8.54 -8.17 -2.42
C THR A 89 8.15 -9.51 -1.82
N LEU A 90 8.38 -10.61 -2.54
CA LEU A 90 8.19 -11.95 -2.01
C LEU A 90 9.14 -12.17 -0.83
N ASN A 91 8.58 -12.55 0.31
CA ASN A 91 9.36 -13.02 1.44
C ASN A 91 9.38 -14.55 1.40
N GLU A 92 10.52 -15.14 1.04
CA GLU A 92 10.67 -16.59 0.84
C GLU A 92 10.37 -17.39 2.12
N ASP A 93 10.80 -16.89 3.29
CA ASP A 93 10.54 -17.56 4.57
C ASP A 93 9.04 -17.60 4.93
N LYS A 94 8.31 -16.56 4.53
CA LYS A 94 6.89 -16.37 4.85
C LYS A 94 5.95 -16.94 3.78
N GLY A 95 6.42 -17.03 2.53
CA GLY A 95 5.64 -17.49 1.37
C GLY A 95 4.59 -16.51 0.85
N TYR A 96 4.68 -15.22 1.18
CA TYR A 96 3.80 -14.16 0.66
C TYR A 96 4.53 -12.85 0.42
N LEU A 97 3.94 -11.96 -0.38
CA LEU A 97 4.47 -10.62 -0.64
C LEU A 97 4.34 -9.74 0.61
N VAL A 98 5.44 -9.07 0.96
CA VAL A 98 5.48 -8.06 2.02
C VAL A 98 5.65 -6.68 1.39
N ARG A 99 4.78 -5.74 1.79
CA ARG A 99 4.84 -4.33 1.37
C ARG A 99 5.92 -3.61 2.15
N LYS A 100 6.90 -3.02 1.46
CA LYS A 100 8.03 -2.30 2.08
C LYS A 100 8.07 -0.87 1.58
N HIS A 101 8.36 0.06 2.46
CA HIS A 101 8.59 1.45 2.07
C HIS A 101 9.93 1.58 1.36
N VAL A 102 9.94 2.22 0.19
CA VAL A 102 11.16 2.55 -0.54
C VAL A 102 11.69 3.88 -0.04
N VAL A 103 12.90 3.89 0.50
CA VAL A 103 13.53 5.14 0.94
C VAL A 103 13.82 6.04 -0.27
N ARG A 104 13.77 7.36 -0.07
CA ARG A 104 13.81 8.34 -1.15
C ARG A 104 14.98 8.18 -2.11
N GLY A 105 16.17 7.86 -1.62
CA GLY A 105 17.36 7.68 -2.44
C GLY A 105 17.35 6.44 -3.34
N GLN A 106 16.43 5.49 -3.10
CA GLN A 106 16.29 4.26 -3.88
C GLN A 106 15.06 4.30 -4.81
N VAL A 107 14.24 5.36 -4.74
CA VAL A 107 13.04 5.44 -5.57
C VAL A 107 13.41 5.46 -7.05
N GLU A 108 14.47 6.16 -7.44
CA GLU A 108 14.92 6.23 -8.83
C GLU A 108 15.32 4.86 -9.38
N ASP A 109 16.13 4.12 -8.62
CA ASP A 109 16.57 2.78 -8.99
C ASP A 109 15.38 1.82 -9.12
N ILE A 110 14.49 1.79 -8.13
CA ILE A 110 13.39 0.81 -8.08
C ILE A 110 12.26 1.19 -9.05
N TRP A 111 12.02 2.47 -9.30
CA TRP A 111 10.90 2.90 -10.15
C TRP A 111 11.03 2.36 -11.57
N GLY A 112 12.24 2.36 -12.12
CA GLY A 112 12.55 1.86 -13.47
C GLY A 112 12.25 0.37 -13.66
N ASP A 113 12.35 -0.43 -12.59
CA ASP A 113 12.16 -1.88 -12.63
C ASP A 113 10.70 -2.32 -12.83
N TYR A 114 9.74 -1.39 -12.76
CA TYR A 114 8.31 -1.68 -12.87
C TYR A 114 7.71 -0.91 -14.03
N GLN A 115 6.93 -1.59 -14.88
CA GLN A 115 6.17 -0.94 -15.95
C GLN A 115 4.98 -0.16 -15.39
N ASP A 116 4.44 0.81 -16.14
CA ASP A 116 3.28 1.61 -15.71
C ASP A 116 2.08 0.74 -15.26
N THR A 117 1.86 -0.38 -15.94
CA THR A 117 0.81 -1.36 -15.61
C THR A 117 1.05 -2.12 -14.29
N GLN A 118 2.26 -2.05 -13.74
CA GLN A 118 2.68 -2.63 -12.47
C GLN A 118 2.76 -1.59 -11.34
N ARG A 119 2.31 -0.35 -11.60
CA ARG A 119 2.26 0.75 -10.63
C ARG A 119 0.81 1.10 -10.31
N ARG A 120 0.46 1.19 -9.03
CA ARG A 120 -0.86 1.66 -8.58
C ARG A 120 -0.73 2.85 -7.65
N TYR A 121 -1.54 3.88 -7.88
CA TYR A 121 -1.54 5.10 -7.07
C TYR A 121 -2.78 5.17 -6.17
N ASP A 122 -2.58 5.52 -4.90
CA ASP A 122 -3.63 5.87 -3.95
C ASP A 122 -3.62 7.38 -3.66
N GLY A 123 -4.60 8.09 -4.23
CA GLY A 123 -4.82 9.52 -4.01
C GLY A 123 -5.24 9.89 -2.59
N PHE A 124 -5.82 8.99 -1.80
CA PHE A 124 -6.19 9.30 -0.42
C PHE A 124 -4.97 9.37 0.50
N HIS A 125 -3.97 8.51 0.27
CA HIS A 125 -2.76 8.45 1.09
C HIS A 125 -1.55 9.14 0.45
N ASN A 126 -1.64 9.50 -0.84
CA ASN A 126 -0.50 10.00 -1.61
C ASN A 126 0.62 8.95 -1.70
N GLU A 127 0.27 7.73 -2.11
CA GLU A 127 1.18 6.58 -2.12
C GLU A 127 1.16 5.88 -3.47
N TRP A 128 2.32 5.37 -3.89
CA TRP A 128 2.48 4.44 -4.99
C TRP A 128 2.80 3.05 -4.46
N ASP A 129 2.22 2.05 -5.09
CA ASP A 129 2.50 0.65 -4.87
C ASP A 129 3.06 0.03 -6.17
N LEU A 130 4.25 -0.53 -6.08
CA LEU A 130 4.95 -1.23 -7.15
C LEU A 130 4.83 -2.73 -6.90
N ASN A 131 4.25 -3.47 -7.85
CA ASN A 131 4.04 -4.90 -7.71
C ASN A 131 4.00 -5.60 -9.08
N TRP A 132 4.89 -6.57 -9.28
CA TRP A 132 4.98 -7.37 -10.50
C TRP A 132 3.70 -8.20 -10.73
N GLU A 133 3.00 -8.60 -9.65
CA GLU A 133 1.76 -9.37 -9.74
C GLU A 133 0.57 -8.57 -10.31
N PHE A 134 0.66 -7.23 -10.39
CA PHE A 134 -0.41 -6.43 -11.01
C PHE A 134 -0.52 -6.67 -12.51
N ASN A 135 0.61 -6.91 -13.17
CA ASN A 135 0.65 -7.34 -14.56
C ASN A 135 1.93 -8.19 -14.77
N PRO A 136 1.84 -9.52 -14.57
CA PRO A 136 2.99 -10.41 -14.72
C PRO A 136 3.51 -10.52 -16.17
N ASN A 137 2.67 -10.14 -17.14
CA ASN A 137 2.99 -10.22 -18.57
C ASN A 137 3.44 -8.88 -19.14
N ALA A 138 3.72 -7.88 -18.31
CA ALA A 138 4.28 -6.63 -18.78
C ALA A 138 5.60 -6.94 -19.51
N GLN A 139 5.66 -6.63 -20.80
CA GLN A 139 6.90 -6.77 -21.55
C GLN A 139 7.88 -5.72 -21.02
N ASP A 140 9.13 -6.13 -20.84
CA ASP A 140 10.19 -5.17 -20.57
C ASP A 140 10.44 -4.41 -21.87
N ASP A 141 10.03 -3.15 -21.94
CA ASP A 141 10.23 -2.27 -23.10
C ASP A 141 11.73 -1.87 -23.27
N SER A 142 12.67 -2.68 -22.74
CA SER A 142 14.12 -2.40 -22.76
C SER A 142 14.82 -2.77 -24.09
N GLU A 143 14.07 -3.20 -25.11
CA GLU A 143 14.63 -3.54 -26.44
C GLU A 143 14.64 -2.32 -27.39
N ASP A 144 15.82 -1.70 -27.53
CA ASP A 144 16.52 -1.46 -28.82
C ASP A 144 17.51 -0.29 -28.74
N TYR A 145 18.68 -0.53 -28.13
CA TYR A 145 19.91 0.15 -28.56
C TYR A 145 20.69 -0.79 -29.49
N GLU A 146 20.11 -1.16 -30.63
CA GLU A 146 20.90 -1.69 -31.74
C GLU A 146 21.82 -0.59 -32.27
N ASN A 147 23.06 -0.64 -31.77
CA ASN A 147 24.32 -0.28 -32.41
C ASN A 147 24.19 0.26 -33.85
N ASN A 148 24.09 1.58 -34.01
CA ASN A 148 24.48 2.23 -35.26
C ASN A 148 25.91 2.79 -35.14
N SER A 149 26.90 1.89 -35.06
CA SER A 149 28.26 2.16 -35.54
C SER A 149 28.36 1.68 -36.98
N ASP A 150 28.14 2.58 -37.93
CA ASP A 150 29.11 2.95 -38.98
C ASP A 150 28.64 4.21 -39.72
#